data_AF-A0A7S0FFM3-F1
#
_entry.id   AF-A0A7S0FFM3-F1
#
_cell.length_a   1.000
_cell.length_b   1.000
_cell.length_c   1.000
_cell.angle_alpha   90.00
_cell.angle_beta   90.00
_cell.angle_gamma   90.00
#
_symmetry.space_group_name_H-M   'P 1'
#
loop_
_entity.id
_entity.type
_entity.pdbx_description
1 polymer ?
#
loop_
_entity_poly.entity_id
_entity_poly.type
_entity_poly.pdbx_seq_one_letter_code
_entity_poly.pdbx_strand_id
1 'polypeptide(L)'
;MPQQPASVAGPEEGAAPKQEALPAPPQLMQAAAAVPEQGGSRQQARPPQQACPPQQTPRRGGGVRRGDIQVPMMSPEESAQISVPFQQAEALLRPVLDRYGAAIVTGVASEAECAELKQLFAEDLGELVDTAAAAAAGLAAAGERAVAEVRHWPLASLESLGKMERCQLRGLPQGRFAWAGRLHPRVRRVYELIHGTDKLVSSCDNSFFAPEEHREQDGNRSWPHVDHNMHDASIWDDDGQPVSQWEVFQGLLYVWGSERQHASTTVLWCGSHRDVYEELMADSNMARRGRNAMHFSRLEDMSGTENQRRLSQAWLGAARRVSAPPGSLLLWNSRLVHQGWRGGPRLAQPVCWEPAGRRDERARERKMKMAAMGLPSTHWGSLGIPHTLVKAELPAATAAVANRHAVQLPMKRTLRPVTLSPGVQVEEVWEKLQRLDWMKPLPRDVKAWLEASLDPKILSVL
;
A
#
# COMPACT_ATOMS: atom_id res chain seq x y z
N MET A 1 35.68 -60.30 -7.08
CA MET A 1 34.27 -60.71 -7.11
C MET A 1 33.54 -59.95 -6.02
N PRO A 2 32.35 -59.38 -6.31
CA PRO A 2 31.75 -58.31 -5.52
C PRO A 2 30.94 -58.86 -4.33
N GLN A 3 31.06 -58.17 -3.19
CA GLN A 3 30.32 -58.42 -1.96
C GLN A 3 28.86 -57.99 -2.13
N GLN A 4 27.94 -58.89 -1.75
CA GLN A 4 26.50 -58.64 -1.69
C GLN A 4 26.17 -57.67 -0.53
N PRO A 5 25.24 -56.72 -0.72
CA PRO A 5 24.79 -55.86 0.37
C PRO A 5 23.80 -56.59 1.29
N ALA A 6 24.00 -56.38 2.60
CA ALA A 6 23.16 -56.87 3.69
C ALA A 6 21.75 -56.23 3.66
N SER A 7 20.73 -57.05 3.91
CA SER A 7 19.34 -56.63 4.04
C SER A 7 19.15 -55.81 5.32
N VAL A 8 18.69 -54.56 5.16
CA VAL A 8 18.25 -53.72 6.27
C VAL A 8 16.85 -54.16 6.71
N ALA A 9 16.75 -54.52 7.99
CA ALA A 9 15.49 -54.84 8.65
C ALA A 9 14.59 -53.60 8.71
N GLY A 10 13.31 -53.77 8.36
CA GLY A 10 12.29 -52.73 8.42
C GLY A 10 11.96 -52.32 9.87
N PRO A 11 11.53 -51.07 10.10
CA PRO A 11 11.12 -50.62 11.42
C PRO A 11 9.73 -51.16 11.80
N GLU A 12 9.63 -51.54 13.06
CA GLU A 12 8.44 -52.00 13.76
C GLU A 12 7.29 -50.98 13.69
N GLU A 13 6.08 -51.47 13.42
CA GLU A 13 4.83 -50.72 13.49
C GLU A 13 4.54 -50.32 14.95
N GLY A 14 4.86 -49.07 15.29
CA GLY A 14 4.48 -48.44 16.54
C GLY A 14 2.97 -48.19 16.60
N ALA A 15 2.34 -48.68 17.65
CA ALA A 15 0.93 -48.48 17.96
C ALA A 15 0.56 -46.99 18.02
N ALA A 16 -0.53 -46.63 17.32
CA ALA A 16 -1.07 -45.28 17.30
C ALA A 16 -1.54 -44.83 18.72
N PRO A 17 -1.21 -43.61 19.16
CA PRO A 17 -1.74 -43.07 20.39
C PRO A 17 -3.25 -42.85 20.26
N LYS A 18 -4.00 -43.26 21.29
CA LYS A 18 -5.43 -42.96 21.43
C LYS A 18 -5.63 -41.45 21.38
N GLN A 19 -6.34 -40.97 20.35
CA GLN A 19 -6.87 -39.62 20.31
C GLN A 19 -7.90 -39.48 21.46
N GLU A 20 -7.53 -38.76 22.51
CA GLU A 20 -8.51 -38.21 23.44
C GLU A 20 -9.31 -37.13 22.71
N ALA A 21 -10.63 -37.30 22.69
CA ALA A 21 -11.54 -36.35 22.09
C ALA A 21 -11.43 -35.00 22.81
N LEU A 22 -11.13 -33.94 22.04
CA LEU A 22 -11.22 -32.57 22.53
C LEU A 22 -12.66 -32.29 23.01
N PRO A 23 -12.84 -31.59 24.15
CA PRO A 23 -14.16 -31.21 24.61
C PRO A 23 -14.84 -30.31 23.58
N ALA A 24 -16.11 -30.60 23.31
CA ALA A 24 -16.93 -29.78 22.44
C ALA A 24 -16.92 -28.31 22.90
N PRO A 25 -16.88 -27.35 21.97
CA PRO A 25 -16.98 -25.94 22.33
C PRO A 25 -18.30 -25.67 23.06
N PRO A 26 -18.31 -24.78 24.07
CA PRO A 26 -19.52 -24.48 24.82
C PRO A 26 -20.62 -24.02 23.86
N GLN A 27 -21.76 -24.70 23.92
CA GLN A 27 -22.97 -24.29 23.24
C GLN A 27 -23.34 -22.88 23.73
N LEU A 28 -23.21 -21.89 22.84
CA LEU A 28 -23.78 -20.57 23.02
C LEU A 28 -25.29 -20.72 23.18
N MET A 29 -25.77 -20.66 24.42
CA MET A 29 -27.18 -20.55 24.73
C MET A 29 -27.71 -19.26 24.08
N GLN A 30 -28.48 -19.42 23.00
CA GLN A 30 -29.37 -18.37 22.53
C GLN A 30 -30.48 -18.19 23.56
N ALA A 31 -30.30 -17.23 24.47
CA ALA A 31 -31.40 -16.71 25.26
C ALA A 31 -32.29 -15.86 24.34
N ALA A 32 -33.39 -16.45 23.90
CA ALA A 32 -34.49 -15.74 23.25
C ALA A 32 -35.19 -14.87 24.32
N ALA A 33 -34.79 -13.61 24.43
CA ALA A 33 -35.57 -12.59 25.11
C ALA A 33 -36.58 -12.00 24.12
N ALA A 34 -37.86 -12.29 24.33
CA ALA A 34 -38.94 -11.60 23.66
C ALA A 34 -38.94 -10.12 24.10
N VAL A 35 -38.70 -9.22 23.15
CA VAL A 35 -38.86 -7.77 23.31
C VAL A 35 -40.14 -7.37 22.58
N PRO A 36 -41.04 -6.60 23.22
CA PRO A 36 -42.29 -6.19 22.59
C PRO A 36 -42.03 -5.19 21.47
N GLU A 37 -42.79 -5.33 20.37
CA GLU A 37 -42.84 -4.36 19.29
C GLU A 37 -43.31 -3.00 19.82
N GLN A 38 -42.39 -2.03 19.85
CA GLN A 38 -42.75 -0.62 19.90
C GLN A 38 -41.92 0.17 18.88
N GLY A 39 -42.62 0.60 17.83
CA GLY A 39 -42.57 1.97 17.31
C GLY A 39 -41.21 2.56 16.90
N GLY A 40 -40.98 2.60 15.59
CA GLY A 40 -40.37 3.74 14.90
C GLY A 40 -38.91 4.07 15.24
N SER A 41 -37.96 3.29 14.72
CA SER A 41 -36.55 3.68 14.73
C SER A 41 -36.23 4.61 13.56
N ARG A 42 -36.12 5.90 13.90
CA ARG A 42 -35.46 6.92 13.07
C ARG A 42 -34.00 6.51 12.92
N GLN A 43 -33.60 5.98 11.75
CA GLN A 43 -32.21 5.73 11.42
C GLN A 43 -31.44 7.06 11.47
N GLN A 44 -30.73 7.32 12.57
CA GLN A 44 -29.75 8.38 12.61
C GLN A 44 -28.59 7.94 11.72
N ALA A 45 -28.46 8.61 10.57
CA ALA A 45 -27.34 8.45 9.67
C ALA A 45 -26.02 8.62 10.46
N ARG A 46 -25.13 7.63 10.38
CA ARG A 46 -23.74 7.77 10.86
C ARG A 46 -23.15 9.03 10.21
N PRO A 47 -22.53 9.94 10.97
CA PRO A 47 -21.84 11.07 10.38
C PRO A 47 -20.74 10.55 9.44
N PRO A 48 -20.59 11.12 8.23
CA PRO A 48 -19.53 10.74 7.33
C PRO A 48 -18.19 10.90 8.05
N GLN A 49 -17.34 9.87 7.98
CA GLN A 49 -15.95 9.96 8.43
C GLN A 49 -15.34 11.23 7.83
N GLN A 50 -14.85 12.13 8.69
CA GLN A 50 -14.22 13.37 8.26
C GLN A 50 -13.02 13.03 7.37
N ALA A 51 -13.20 13.16 6.05
CA ALA A 51 -12.11 13.09 5.10
C ALA A 51 -11.09 14.19 5.48
N CYS A 52 -9.81 13.82 5.57
CA CYS A 52 -8.72 14.79 5.73
C CYS A 52 -8.91 15.92 4.70
N PRO A 53 -8.85 17.20 5.12
CA PRO A 53 -9.12 18.31 4.22
C PRO A 53 -8.16 18.27 3.02
N PRO A 54 -8.66 18.46 1.78
CA PRO A 54 -7.84 18.40 0.57
C PRO A 54 -6.74 19.46 0.64
N GLN A 55 -5.49 19.00 0.64
CA GLN A 55 -4.32 19.88 0.60
C GLN A 55 -4.27 20.59 -0.76
N GLN A 56 -4.21 21.92 -0.74
CA GLN A 56 -4.06 22.74 -1.95
C GLN A 56 -2.69 22.50 -2.59
N THR A 57 -2.66 22.35 -3.91
CA THR A 57 -1.42 22.24 -4.69
C THR A 57 -0.62 23.55 -4.63
N PRO A 58 0.71 23.49 -4.52
CA PRO A 58 1.54 24.64 -4.16
C PRO A 58 1.63 25.66 -5.29
N ARG A 59 1.35 26.94 -4.97
CA ARG A 59 1.86 28.07 -5.75
C ARG A 59 3.37 28.20 -5.53
N ARG A 60 4.10 28.48 -6.62
CA ARG A 60 5.57 28.56 -6.72
C ARG A 60 6.19 29.55 -5.72
N GLY A 61 7.05 29.03 -4.86
CA GLY A 61 7.95 29.78 -3.98
C GLY A 61 8.62 28.80 -3.01
N GLY A 62 9.88 28.42 -3.28
CA GLY A 62 10.64 27.41 -2.52
C GLY A 62 11.12 27.87 -1.15
N GLY A 63 10.32 28.67 -0.44
CA GLY A 63 10.58 29.00 0.96
C GLY A 63 9.98 27.91 1.85
N VAL A 64 10.72 27.51 2.89
CA VAL A 64 10.19 26.71 4.01
C VAL A 64 8.94 27.41 4.52
N ARG A 65 7.77 26.75 4.44
CA ARG A 65 6.54 27.35 4.96
C ARG A 65 6.61 27.36 6.47
N ARG A 66 5.99 28.36 7.10
CA ARG A 66 5.85 28.39 8.56
C ARG A 66 5.19 27.08 9.02
N GLY A 67 5.92 26.25 9.75
CA GLY A 67 5.45 24.95 10.25
C GLY A 67 5.99 23.71 9.52
N ASP A 68 6.76 23.89 8.45
CA ASP A 68 7.52 22.78 7.86
C ASP A 68 8.66 22.37 8.80
N ILE A 69 8.94 21.07 8.86
CA ILE A 69 10.02 20.48 9.64
C ILE A 69 11.18 20.11 8.72
N GLN A 70 12.39 20.15 9.26
CA GLN A 70 13.57 19.56 8.65
C GLN A 70 13.85 18.23 9.34
N VAL A 71 14.09 17.19 8.55
CA VAL A 71 14.48 15.88 9.06
C VAL A 71 15.73 15.45 8.31
N PRO A 72 16.84 15.10 9.00
CA PRO A 72 18.06 14.70 8.32
C PRO A 72 17.88 13.35 7.62
N MET A 73 18.68 13.13 6.57
CA MET A 73 18.90 11.79 6.02
C MET A 73 19.59 10.90 7.06
N MET A 74 19.30 9.60 7.01
CA MET A 74 20.08 8.61 7.75
C MET A 74 21.55 8.73 7.37
N SER A 75 22.44 8.65 8.35
CA SER A 75 23.86 8.46 8.08
C SER A 75 24.11 7.11 7.38
N PRO A 76 25.28 6.90 6.76
CA PRO A 76 25.65 5.59 6.24
C PRO A 76 25.59 4.48 7.30
N GLU A 77 26.00 4.78 8.53
CA GLU A 77 25.97 3.84 9.66
C GLU A 77 24.53 3.53 10.11
N GLU A 78 23.66 4.56 10.21
CA GLU A 78 22.24 4.36 10.52
C GLU A 78 21.55 3.53 9.42
N SER A 79 21.86 3.80 8.15
CA SER A 79 21.31 3.04 7.01
C SER A 79 21.80 1.59 7.01
N ALA A 80 23.08 1.36 7.32
CA ALA A 80 23.68 0.02 7.38
C ALA A 80 23.04 -0.84 8.48
N GLN A 81 22.65 -0.25 9.62
CA GLN A 81 22.00 -0.97 10.73
C GLN A 81 20.66 -1.59 10.36
N ILE A 82 19.94 -1.00 9.40
CA ILE A 82 18.66 -1.52 8.91
C ILE A 82 18.77 -2.17 7.53
N SER A 83 19.96 -2.24 6.94
CA SER A 83 20.16 -2.82 5.61
C SER A 83 20.38 -4.33 5.69
N VAL A 84 19.64 -5.07 4.86
CA VAL A 84 19.72 -6.53 4.77
C VAL A 84 19.90 -6.92 3.31
N PRO A 85 21.05 -7.47 2.89
CA PRO A 85 21.19 -8.03 1.56
C PRO A 85 20.16 -9.14 1.34
N PHE A 86 19.48 -9.17 0.18
CA PHE A 86 18.44 -10.17 -0.11
C PHE A 86 18.92 -11.61 0.12
N GLN A 87 20.17 -11.92 -0.22
CA GLN A 87 20.77 -13.24 -0.04
C GLN A 87 20.92 -13.66 1.44
N GLN A 88 20.86 -12.69 2.36
CA GLN A 88 20.96 -12.90 3.80
C GLN A 88 19.61 -12.65 4.50
N ALA A 89 18.53 -12.40 3.75
CA ALA A 89 17.23 -12.03 4.31
C ALA A 89 16.68 -13.10 5.25
N GLU A 90 16.84 -14.39 4.94
CA GLU A 90 16.35 -15.48 5.78
C GLU A 90 16.95 -15.46 7.19
N ALA A 91 18.23 -15.11 7.32
CA ALA A 91 18.91 -15.07 8.62
C ALA A 91 18.76 -13.72 9.35
N LEU A 92 18.74 -12.61 8.60
CA LEU A 92 18.90 -11.27 9.17
C LEU A 92 17.63 -10.42 9.20
N LEU A 93 16.66 -10.69 8.32
CA LEU A 93 15.52 -9.80 8.13
C LEU A 93 14.68 -9.67 9.41
N ARG A 94 14.29 -10.80 10.01
CA ARG A 94 13.45 -10.79 11.20
C ARG A 94 14.15 -10.12 12.40
N PRO A 95 15.40 -10.47 12.75
CA PRO A 95 16.14 -9.76 13.81
C PRO A 95 16.24 -8.24 13.60
N VAL A 96 16.47 -7.78 12.36
CA VAL A 96 16.53 -6.35 12.04
C VAL A 96 15.17 -5.68 12.20
N LEU A 97 14.09 -6.29 11.69
CA LEU A 97 12.72 -5.78 11.86
C LEU A 97 12.30 -5.75 13.32
N ASP A 98 12.61 -6.77 14.12
CA ASP A 98 12.25 -6.80 15.53
C ASP A 98 12.97 -5.69 16.31
N ARG A 99 14.26 -5.44 15.99
CA ARG A 99 15.07 -4.42 16.65
C ARG A 99 14.70 -2.99 16.26
N TYR A 100 14.53 -2.73 14.96
CA TYR A 100 14.40 -1.37 14.42
C TYR A 100 13.00 -1.03 13.92
N GLY A 101 12.14 -2.03 13.76
CA GLY A 101 10.80 -1.88 13.18
C GLY A 101 10.82 -1.59 11.68
N ALA A 102 12.00 -1.58 11.04
CA ALA A 102 12.20 -1.29 9.63
C ALA A 102 13.44 -2.01 9.10
N ALA A 103 13.43 -2.27 7.79
CA ALA A 103 14.56 -2.85 7.07
C ALA A 103 14.62 -2.32 5.63
N ILE A 104 15.82 -2.15 5.08
CA ILE A 104 16.08 -1.94 3.66
C ILE A 104 16.62 -3.25 3.11
N VAL A 105 15.79 -4.00 2.37
CA VAL A 105 16.26 -5.21 1.71
C VAL A 105 16.91 -4.82 0.38
N THR A 106 18.23 -4.94 0.28
CA THR A 106 18.99 -4.53 -0.92
C THR A 106 19.09 -5.68 -1.91
N GLY A 107 19.23 -5.33 -3.20
CA GLY A 107 19.31 -6.34 -4.27
C GLY A 107 18.02 -7.16 -4.41
N VAL A 108 16.86 -6.53 -4.22
CA VAL A 108 15.55 -7.16 -4.46
C VAL A 108 15.22 -7.16 -5.95
N ALA A 109 15.46 -6.05 -6.65
CA ALA A 109 15.47 -5.98 -8.11
C ALA A 109 16.89 -5.59 -8.56
N SER A 110 17.35 -6.19 -9.65
CA SER A 110 18.57 -5.82 -10.35
C SER A 110 18.37 -4.55 -11.17
N GLU A 111 19.45 -4.00 -11.71
CA GLU A 111 19.38 -2.87 -12.63
C GLU A 111 18.51 -3.17 -13.86
N ALA A 112 18.63 -4.38 -14.42
CA ALA A 112 17.83 -4.80 -15.57
C ALA A 112 16.33 -4.90 -15.25
N GLU A 113 15.96 -5.49 -14.10
CA GLU A 113 14.56 -5.54 -13.66
C GLU A 113 14.03 -4.13 -13.32
N CYS A 114 14.85 -3.24 -12.76
CA CYS A 114 14.47 -1.83 -12.58
C CYS A 114 14.22 -1.12 -13.91
N ALA A 115 15.04 -1.39 -14.94
CA ALA A 115 14.81 -0.86 -16.28
C ALA A 115 13.52 -1.41 -16.90
N GLU A 116 13.23 -2.70 -16.72
CA GLU A 116 11.97 -3.33 -17.14
C GLU A 116 10.77 -2.70 -16.43
N LEU A 117 10.82 -2.54 -15.10
CA LEU A 117 9.76 -1.86 -14.35
C LEU A 117 9.54 -0.42 -14.83
N LYS A 118 10.62 0.32 -15.11
CA LYS A 118 10.52 1.66 -15.70
C LYS A 118 9.82 1.62 -17.06
N GLN A 119 10.15 0.65 -17.91
CA GLN A 119 9.53 0.47 -19.22
C GLN A 119 8.04 0.15 -19.11
N LEU A 120 7.64 -0.74 -18.19
CA LEU A 120 6.23 -1.06 -17.95
C LEU A 120 5.44 0.18 -17.49
N PHE A 121 6.05 1.06 -16.68
CA PHE A 121 5.41 2.32 -16.29
C PHE A 121 5.30 3.29 -17.48
N ALA A 122 6.31 3.32 -18.36
CA ALA A 122 6.29 4.08 -19.60
C ALA A 122 5.16 3.63 -20.53
N GLU A 123 4.95 2.32 -20.66
CA GLU A 123 3.83 1.75 -21.43
C GLU A 123 2.47 2.13 -20.84
N ASP A 124 2.32 2.05 -19.52
CA ASP A 124 1.10 2.49 -18.83
C ASP A 124 0.81 3.98 -19.09
N LEU A 125 1.83 4.84 -19.02
CA LEU A 125 1.68 6.27 -19.33
C LEU A 125 1.40 6.51 -20.82
N GLY A 126 2.06 5.77 -21.72
CA GLY A 126 1.85 5.87 -23.16
C GLY A 126 0.43 5.47 -23.58
N GLU A 127 -0.14 4.47 -22.93
CA GLU A 127 -1.54 4.08 -23.14
C GLU A 127 -2.51 5.20 -22.75
N LEU A 128 -2.18 5.97 -21.72
CA LEU A 128 -2.97 7.10 -21.24
C LEU A 128 -2.88 8.33 -22.15
N VAL A 129 -1.75 8.59 -22.81
CA VAL A 129 -1.63 9.73 -23.73
C VAL A 129 -2.63 9.56 -24.88
N ASP A 130 -3.47 10.58 -25.08
CA ASP A 130 -4.31 10.65 -26.27
C ASP A 130 -3.46 11.20 -27.42
N THR A 131 -2.86 10.29 -28.18
CA THR A 131 -1.91 10.63 -29.27
C THR A 131 -2.55 11.46 -30.37
N ALA A 132 -3.83 11.22 -30.69
CA ALA A 132 -4.57 11.99 -31.67
C ALA A 132 -4.80 13.43 -31.19
N ALA A 133 -5.27 13.59 -29.94
CA ALA A 133 -5.43 14.91 -29.33
C ALA A 133 -4.08 15.63 -29.15
N ALA A 134 -3.01 14.90 -28.82
CA ALA A 134 -1.67 15.46 -28.69
C ALA A 134 -1.15 15.96 -30.05
N ALA A 135 -1.33 15.20 -31.12
CA ALA A 135 -0.98 15.62 -32.47
C ALA A 135 -1.77 16.85 -32.91
N ALA A 136 -3.09 16.86 -32.70
CA ALA A 136 -3.95 18.01 -33.01
C ALA A 136 -3.54 19.29 -32.25
N ALA A 137 -2.99 19.14 -31.05
CA ALA A 137 -2.49 20.25 -30.23
C ALA A 137 -1.01 20.61 -30.49
N GLY A 138 -0.32 19.96 -31.43
CA GLY A 138 1.11 20.18 -31.68
C GLY A 138 2.03 19.68 -30.56
N LEU A 139 1.57 18.73 -29.74
CA LEU A 139 2.28 18.16 -28.59
C LEU A 139 2.78 16.72 -28.80
N ALA A 140 2.66 16.16 -30.01
CA ALA A 140 3.09 14.78 -30.30
C ALA A 140 4.52 14.49 -29.83
N ALA A 141 5.49 15.33 -30.20
CA ALA A 141 6.89 15.16 -29.79
C ALA A 141 7.10 15.28 -28.27
N ALA A 142 6.27 16.06 -27.57
CA ALA A 142 6.34 16.12 -26.11
C ALA A 142 5.83 14.83 -25.47
N GLY A 143 4.74 14.27 -26.00
CA GLY A 143 4.21 12.98 -25.59
C GLY A 143 5.20 11.84 -25.83
N GLU A 144 5.77 11.77 -27.04
CA GLU A 144 6.77 10.74 -27.41
C GLU A 144 7.99 10.79 -26.50
N ARG A 145 8.56 11.98 -26.24
CA ARG A 145 9.69 12.13 -25.32
C ARG A 145 9.35 11.69 -23.89
N ALA A 146 8.16 12.06 -23.40
CA ALA A 146 7.72 11.73 -22.06
C ALA A 146 7.49 10.21 -21.88
N VAL A 147 7.04 9.52 -22.92
CA VAL A 147 6.85 8.05 -22.90
C VAL A 147 8.18 7.32 -23.08
N ALA A 148 9.08 7.84 -23.91
CA ALA A 148 10.41 7.24 -24.09
C ALA A 148 11.29 7.32 -22.83
N GLU A 149 11.15 8.40 -22.06
CA GLU A 149 11.80 8.54 -20.76
C GLU A 149 10.88 9.28 -19.78
N VAL A 150 10.24 8.50 -18.89
CA VAL A 150 9.22 8.99 -17.96
C VAL A 150 9.74 10.07 -16.99
N ARG A 151 11.06 10.20 -16.79
CA ARG A 151 11.63 11.36 -16.08
C ARG A 151 11.28 12.70 -16.73
N HIS A 152 11.03 12.72 -18.03
CA HIS A 152 10.61 13.91 -18.78
C HIS A 152 9.10 14.12 -18.80
N TRP A 153 8.33 13.38 -17.99
CA TRP A 153 6.89 13.62 -17.88
C TRP A 153 6.61 15.07 -17.46
N PRO A 154 5.79 15.84 -18.21
CA PRO A 154 5.60 17.25 -17.91
C PRO A 154 4.95 17.43 -16.53
N LEU A 155 5.51 18.31 -15.70
CA LEU A 155 5.03 18.50 -14.32
C LEU A 155 3.54 18.90 -14.27
N ALA A 156 3.06 19.70 -15.22
CA ALA A 156 1.64 20.09 -15.29
C ALA A 156 0.70 18.93 -15.66
N SER A 157 1.24 17.83 -16.20
CA SER A 157 0.48 16.60 -16.46
C SER A 157 0.40 15.69 -15.23
N LEU A 158 1.22 15.90 -14.19
CA LEU A 158 1.30 15.02 -13.03
C LEU A 158 -0.01 14.97 -12.23
N GLU A 159 -0.68 16.12 -12.03
CA GLU A 159 -1.94 16.20 -11.27
C GLU A 159 -3.07 15.36 -11.88
N SER A 160 -2.98 15.10 -13.20
CA SER A 160 -3.96 14.26 -13.90
C SER A 160 -3.76 12.77 -13.65
N LEU A 161 -2.62 12.35 -13.10
CA LEU A 161 -2.36 10.97 -12.65
C LEU A 161 -2.81 10.76 -11.20
N GLY A 162 -2.95 11.85 -10.43
CA GLY A 162 -3.38 11.82 -9.05
C GLY A 162 -2.85 12.99 -8.22
N LYS A 163 -3.14 12.96 -6.93
CA LYS A 163 -2.66 13.98 -5.97
C LYS A 163 -1.44 13.46 -5.25
N MET A 164 -0.64 14.37 -4.70
CA MET A 164 0.43 14.01 -3.77
C MET A 164 1.47 13.04 -4.36
N GLU A 165 1.72 13.16 -5.67
CA GLU A 165 2.67 12.29 -6.37
C GLU A 165 2.29 10.78 -6.31
N ARG A 166 1.00 10.50 -6.05
CA ARG A 166 0.41 9.14 -6.04
C ARG A 166 -0.41 8.94 -7.31
N CYS A 167 -0.02 7.96 -8.11
CA CYS A 167 -0.72 7.55 -9.33
C CYS A 167 -1.98 6.76 -9.00
N GLN A 168 -3.00 7.48 -8.54
CA GLN A 168 -4.23 6.92 -7.96
C GLN A 168 -5.43 6.95 -8.91
N LEU A 169 -5.25 7.52 -10.11
CA LEU A 169 -6.30 7.69 -11.10
C LEU A 169 -5.98 6.89 -12.37
N ARG A 170 -6.99 6.85 -13.25
CA ARG A 170 -6.87 6.38 -14.63
C ARG A 170 -6.37 4.94 -14.77
N GLY A 171 -6.62 4.08 -13.78
CA GLY A 171 -6.24 2.67 -13.83
C GLY A 171 -4.79 2.36 -13.41
N LEU A 172 -3.96 3.37 -13.13
CA LEU A 172 -2.55 3.18 -12.77
C LEU A 172 -2.30 2.28 -11.55
N PRO A 173 -3.13 2.29 -10.48
CA PRO A 173 -2.97 1.32 -9.39
C PRO A 173 -3.08 -0.13 -9.82
N GLN A 174 -3.63 -0.39 -11.01
CA GLN A 174 -3.85 -1.71 -11.58
C GLN A 174 -3.16 -1.86 -12.95
N GLY A 175 -2.16 -1.00 -13.23
CA GLY A 175 -1.34 -1.04 -14.44
C GLY A 175 -0.25 -2.11 -14.39
N ARG A 176 0.51 -2.21 -15.50
CA ARG A 176 1.62 -3.16 -15.67
C ARG A 176 2.68 -2.96 -14.60
N PHE A 177 3.11 -1.73 -14.38
CA PHE A 177 4.15 -1.40 -13.39
C PHE A 177 3.77 -1.85 -11.98
N ALA A 178 2.55 -1.54 -11.56
CA ALA A 178 2.09 -1.82 -10.20
C ALA A 178 2.04 -3.32 -9.93
N TRP A 179 1.49 -4.12 -10.86
CA TRP A 179 1.42 -5.57 -10.71
C TRP A 179 2.76 -6.27 -10.88
N ALA A 180 3.63 -5.80 -11.76
CA ALA A 180 4.99 -6.33 -11.87
C ALA A 180 5.78 -6.12 -10.57
N GLY A 181 5.67 -4.93 -9.95
CA GLY A 181 6.31 -4.65 -8.66
C GLY A 181 5.75 -5.52 -7.52
N ARG A 182 4.42 -5.69 -7.44
CA ARG A 182 3.78 -6.54 -6.42
C ARG A 182 4.15 -8.01 -6.56
N LEU A 183 4.10 -8.53 -7.79
CA LEU A 183 4.35 -9.94 -8.12
C LEU A 183 5.83 -10.25 -8.30
N HIS A 184 6.73 -9.30 -8.07
CA HIS A 184 8.17 -9.52 -8.18
C HIS A 184 8.58 -10.68 -7.23
N PRO A 185 9.21 -11.76 -7.74
CA PRO A 185 9.42 -12.98 -6.95
C PRO A 185 10.19 -12.73 -5.65
N ARG A 186 11.21 -11.88 -5.69
CA ARG A 186 12.00 -11.53 -4.51
C ARG A 186 11.26 -10.63 -3.52
N VAL A 187 10.32 -9.79 -3.98
CA VAL A 187 9.45 -9.01 -3.09
C VAL A 187 8.53 -9.97 -2.34
N ARG A 188 7.85 -10.88 -3.06
CA ARG A 188 7.00 -11.90 -2.44
C ARG A 188 7.79 -12.73 -1.43
N ARG A 189 8.98 -13.23 -1.82
CA ARG A 189 9.84 -14.04 -0.94
C ARG A 189 10.19 -13.33 0.37
N VAL A 190 10.46 -12.03 0.33
CA VAL A 190 10.72 -11.25 1.56
C VAL A 190 9.52 -11.30 2.52
N TYR A 191 8.29 -11.19 2.02
CA TYR A 191 7.09 -11.30 2.86
C TYR A 191 6.81 -12.73 3.32
N GLU A 192 7.16 -13.74 2.52
CA GLU A 192 7.07 -15.15 2.95
C GLU A 192 7.96 -15.41 4.16
N LEU A 193 9.17 -14.84 4.17
CA LEU A 193 10.10 -14.93 5.29
C LEU A 193 9.55 -14.22 6.54
N ILE A 194 8.95 -13.04 6.38
CA ILE A 194 8.39 -12.27 7.51
C ILE A 194 7.21 -13.00 8.16
N HIS A 195 6.34 -13.58 7.34
CA HIS A 195 5.10 -14.21 7.80
C HIS A 195 5.21 -15.71 8.04
N GLY A 196 6.31 -16.35 7.64
CA GLY A 196 6.50 -17.80 7.78
C GLY A 196 5.54 -18.63 6.93
N THR A 197 5.01 -18.08 5.83
CA THR A 197 4.05 -18.75 4.95
C THR A 197 4.14 -18.25 3.52
N ASP A 198 3.90 -19.13 2.55
CA ASP A 198 3.82 -18.82 1.12
C ASP A 198 2.40 -18.44 0.66
N LYS A 199 1.40 -18.70 1.49
CA LYS A 199 -0.02 -18.38 1.26
C LYS A 199 -0.28 -16.93 1.59
N LEU A 200 0.08 -16.06 0.65
CA LEU A 200 -0.02 -14.61 0.80
C LEU A 200 -1.01 -13.99 -0.19
N VAL A 201 -1.62 -12.88 0.22
CA VAL A 201 -2.43 -11.98 -0.62
C VAL A 201 -1.80 -10.59 -0.64
N SER A 202 -1.87 -9.90 -1.77
CA SER A 202 -1.19 -8.62 -2.02
C SER A 202 -2.13 -7.43 -1.88
N SER A 203 -1.62 -6.29 -1.42
CA SER A 203 -2.34 -5.02 -1.46
C SER A 203 -2.41 -4.43 -2.87
N CYS A 204 -3.28 -3.46 -3.08
CA CYS A 204 -3.52 -2.79 -4.35
C CYS A 204 -3.25 -1.27 -4.26
N ASP A 205 -2.21 -0.86 -3.54
CA ASP A 205 -1.91 0.56 -3.29
C ASP A 205 -1.27 1.29 -4.50
N ASN A 206 -1.26 2.61 -4.46
CA ASN A 206 -0.90 3.52 -5.54
C ASN A 206 0.60 3.58 -5.79
N SER A 207 1.01 3.50 -7.06
CA SER A 207 2.40 3.82 -7.43
C SER A 207 2.77 5.25 -7.05
N PHE A 208 4.02 5.48 -6.66
CA PHE A 208 4.55 6.80 -6.39
C PHE A 208 5.41 7.27 -7.55
N PHE A 209 5.08 8.44 -8.11
CA PHE A 209 5.76 8.98 -9.26
C PHE A 209 5.90 10.50 -9.19
N ALA A 210 7.12 10.98 -9.42
CA ALA A 210 7.44 12.39 -9.60
C ALA A 210 8.55 12.51 -10.67
N PRO A 211 8.38 13.34 -11.72
CA PRO A 211 9.37 13.49 -12.80
C PRO A 211 10.60 14.30 -12.37
N GLU A 212 11.59 14.43 -13.25
CA GLU A 212 12.83 15.16 -12.96
C GLU A 212 12.60 16.64 -12.65
N GLU A 213 11.60 17.25 -13.30
CA GLU A 213 11.22 18.65 -13.04
C GLU A 213 10.62 18.88 -11.63
N HIS A 214 10.23 17.81 -10.94
CA HIS A 214 9.69 17.89 -9.59
C HIS A 214 10.83 18.22 -8.62
N ARG A 215 10.86 19.47 -8.14
CA ARG A 215 11.98 19.99 -7.34
C ARG A 215 12.10 19.30 -6.00
N GLU A 216 13.35 19.09 -5.59
CA GLU A 216 13.72 18.70 -4.24
C GLU A 216 13.25 19.69 -3.19
N GLN A 217 13.06 19.23 -1.94
CA GLN A 217 12.56 20.06 -0.84
C GLN A 217 13.37 19.84 0.43
N ASP A 218 13.74 20.94 1.08
CA ASP A 218 14.54 20.95 2.32
C ASP A 218 13.67 20.81 3.57
N GLY A 219 12.38 21.15 3.46
CA GLY A 219 11.41 21.08 4.54
C GLY A 219 10.12 20.45 4.07
N ASN A 220 9.38 19.87 5.01
CA ASN A 220 8.12 19.20 4.71
C ASN A 220 7.15 19.36 5.87
N ARG A 221 5.83 19.38 5.59
CA ARG A 221 4.83 19.38 6.66
C ARG A 221 5.00 18.15 7.55
N SER A 222 4.99 18.34 8.86
CA SER A 222 5.01 17.24 9.83
C SER A 222 3.62 16.62 10.00
N TRP A 223 3.55 15.29 9.96
CA TRP A 223 2.33 14.51 10.21
C TRP A 223 2.68 13.07 10.62
N PRO A 224 3.51 12.88 11.67
CA PRO A 224 3.92 11.55 12.13
C PRO A 224 2.71 10.73 12.55
N HIS A 225 2.66 9.50 12.07
CA HIS A 225 1.56 8.57 12.32
C HIS A 225 2.04 7.12 12.37
N VAL A 226 1.14 6.29 12.89
CA VAL A 226 1.16 4.84 12.73
C VAL A 226 -0.11 4.43 11.97
N ASP A 227 -0.03 3.33 11.25
CA ASP A 227 -1.14 2.82 10.46
C ASP A 227 -1.87 1.66 11.13
N HIS A 228 -1.34 1.16 12.25
CA HIS A 228 -1.95 0.12 13.07
C HIS A 228 -2.46 0.71 14.39
N ASN A 229 -3.64 0.28 14.82
CA ASN A 229 -4.20 0.64 16.12
C ASN A 229 -4.55 -0.64 16.89
N MET A 230 -3.92 -0.86 18.04
CA MET A 230 -4.09 -2.09 18.83
C MET A 230 -5.46 -2.21 19.51
N HIS A 231 -6.31 -1.19 19.44
CA HIS A 231 -7.67 -1.24 19.97
C HIS A 231 -8.73 -1.59 18.92
N ASP A 232 -8.30 -1.87 17.69
CA ASP A 232 -9.18 -2.29 16.60
C ASP A 232 -9.44 -3.80 16.62
N ALA A 233 -10.68 -4.17 16.93
CA ALA A 233 -11.15 -5.56 16.91
C ALA A 233 -12.30 -5.76 15.91
N SER A 234 -12.37 -4.90 14.89
CA SER A 234 -13.47 -4.91 13.90
C SER A 234 -13.41 -6.06 12.91
N ILE A 235 -12.23 -6.67 12.74
CA ILE A 235 -11.94 -7.73 11.78
C ILE A 235 -11.15 -8.83 12.49
N TRP A 236 -11.44 -10.08 12.12
CA TRP A 236 -10.87 -11.29 12.69
C TRP A 236 -10.42 -12.21 11.55
N ASP A 237 -9.31 -12.92 11.74
CA ASP A 237 -8.82 -13.91 10.77
C ASP A 237 -9.45 -15.31 11.00
N ASP A 238 -9.08 -16.25 10.13
CA ASP A 238 -9.54 -17.64 10.19
C ASP A 238 -9.15 -18.37 11.48
N ASP A 239 -8.10 -17.90 12.18
CA ASP A 239 -7.63 -18.43 13.47
C ASP A 239 -8.31 -17.75 14.67
N GLY A 240 -9.23 -16.81 14.42
CA GLY A 240 -9.90 -16.05 15.47
C GLY A 240 -8.99 -15.05 16.18
N GLN A 241 -7.95 -14.53 15.52
CA GLN A 241 -7.19 -13.38 16.00
C GLN A 241 -7.76 -12.08 15.44
N PRO A 242 -7.95 -11.05 16.29
CA PRO A 242 -8.40 -9.75 15.82
C PRO A 242 -7.28 -8.99 15.10
N VAL A 243 -7.66 -8.07 14.20
CA VAL A 243 -6.74 -7.22 13.44
C VAL A 243 -5.76 -6.42 14.31
N SER A 244 -6.12 -6.09 15.56
CA SER A 244 -5.22 -5.47 16.54
C SER A 244 -3.97 -6.30 16.87
N GLN A 245 -4.05 -7.63 16.76
CA GLN A 245 -2.97 -8.54 17.09
C GLN A 245 -2.08 -8.87 15.88
N TRP A 246 -2.53 -8.58 14.67
CA TRP A 246 -1.75 -8.89 13.47
C TRP A 246 -0.44 -8.11 13.40
N GLU A 247 0.63 -8.79 13.05
CA GLU A 247 1.85 -8.14 12.58
C GLU A 247 1.72 -7.79 11.11
N VAL A 248 1.77 -6.49 10.79
CA VAL A 248 1.52 -5.97 9.45
C VAL A 248 2.69 -5.10 9.04
N PHE A 249 3.28 -5.42 7.88
CA PHE A 249 4.45 -4.73 7.36
C PHE A 249 4.10 -4.03 6.05
N GLN A 250 4.33 -2.73 6.01
CA GLN A 250 4.26 -1.97 4.78
C GLN A 250 5.59 -2.05 4.04
N GLY A 251 5.53 -1.91 2.73
CA GLY A 251 6.69 -2.01 1.86
C GLY A 251 6.65 -1.01 0.73
N LEU A 252 7.84 -0.65 0.25
CA LEU A 252 8.02 0.20 -0.91
C LEU A 252 9.22 -0.28 -1.73
N LEU A 253 8.94 -0.78 -2.93
CA LEU A 253 9.96 -1.15 -3.91
C LEU A 253 10.42 0.12 -4.65
N TYR A 254 11.65 0.55 -4.44
CA TYR A 254 12.24 1.70 -5.14
C TYR A 254 12.81 1.26 -6.49
N VAL A 255 12.28 1.81 -7.58
CA VAL A 255 12.85 1.62 -8.93
C VAL A 255 13.86 2.72 -9.22
N TRP A 256 13.58 3.93 -8.77
CA TRP A 256 14.58 4.99 -8.65
C TRP A 256 15.02 5.08 -7.20
N GLY A 257 16.33 5.16 -6.97
CA GLY A 257 16.89 5.36 -5.65
C GLY A 257 16.47 6.69 -5.04
N SER A 258 16.55 6.78 -3.73
CA SER A 258 16.20 7.95 -2.93
C SER A 258 17.40 8.54 -2.18
N GLU A 259 18.61 8.32 -2.70
CA GLU A 259 19.87 8.71 -2.03
C GLU A 259 20.19 10.20 -2.12
N ARG A 260 19.51 10.94 -3.00
CA ARG A 260 19.70 12.39 -3.14
C ARG A 260 19.22 13.10 -1.86
N GLN A 261 20.01 14.09 -1.42
CA GLN A 261 19.86 14.73 -0.12
C GLN A 261 18.45 15.33 0.12
N HIS A 262 17.75 15.79 -0.91
CA HIS A 262 16.42 16.42 -0.76
C HIS A 262 15.34 15.75 -1.63
N ALA A 263 15.56 14.48 -2.01
CA ALA A 263 14.61 13.67 -2.75
C ALA A 263 13.52 13.03 -1.86
N SER A 264 12.52 12.48 -2.53
CA SER A 264 11.33 11.91 -1.91
C SER A 264 11.70 10.61 -1.26
N THR A 265 11.45 10.52 0.03
CA THR A 265 11.88 9.42 0.89
C THR A 265 10.73 9.04 1.81
N THR A 266 10.95 8.01 2.63
CA THR A 266 10.11 7.74 3.79
C THR A 266 10.87 8.20 5.03
N VAL A 267 10.18 8.86 5.96
CA VAL A 267 10.74 9.30 7.22
C VAL A 267 10.31 8.31 8.29
N LEU A 268 11.27 7.77 9.03
CA LEU A 268 11.05 6.74 10.05
C LEU A 268 11.62 7.19 11.40
N TRP A 269 10.95 6.79 12.49
CA TRP A 269 11.53 6.77 13.83
C TRP A 269 11.84 5.32 14.21
N CYS A 270 13.00 4.81 13.80
CA CYS A 270 13.41 3.43 14.06
C CYS A 270 13.32 3.08 15.56
N GLY A 271 12.73 1.92 15.85
CA GLY A 271 12.49 1.43 17.21
C GLY A 271 11.20 1.93 17.86
N SER A 272 10.48 2.89 17.26
CA SER A 272 9.23 3.43 17.82
C SER A 272 8.04 2.46 17.81
N HIS A 273 8.14 1.30 17.16
CA HIS A 273 7.12 0.25 17.16
C HIS A 273 6.96 -0.49 18.49
N ARG A 274 7.85 -0.20 19.46
CA ARG A 274 7.85 -0.74 20.83
C ARG A 274 7.25 0.27 21.80
N ASP A 275 8.01 0.76 22.77
CA ASP A 275 7.55 1.61 23.87
C ASP A 275 6.82 2.88 23.40
N VAL A 276 7.28 3.52 22.31
CA VAL A 276 6.63 4.72 21.76
C VAL A 276 5.23 4.42 21.22
N TYR A 277 5.07 3.27 20.55
CA TYR A 277 3.77 2.80 20.07
C TYR A 277 2.85 2.45 21.24
N GLU A 278 3.35 1.75 22.26
CA GLU A 278 2.58 1.43 23.47
C GLU A 278 2.11 2.70 24.18
N GLU A 279 2.99 3.69 24.32
CA GLU A 279 2.65 4.98 24.91
C GLU A 279 1.58 5.73 24.08
N LEU A 280 1.73 5.74 22.75
CA LEU A 280 0.74 6.33 21.85
C LEU A 280 -0.62 5.62 22.02
N MET A 281 -0.63 4.29 22.07
CA MET A 281 -1.85 3.49 22.21
C MET A 281 -2.46 3.54 23.62
N ALA A 282 -1.72 3.95 24.65
CA ALA A 282 -2.25 4.21 25.98
C ALA A 282 -3.12 5.48 26.04
N ASP A 283 -3.06 6.36 25.04
CA ASP A 283 -3.90 7.54 24.96
C ASP A 283 -5.38 7.19 24.78
N SER A 284 -6.24 7.85 25.55
CA SER A 284 -7.68 7.58 25.59
C SER A 284 -8.38 7.83 24.24
N ASN A 285 -7.92 8.82 23.47
CA ASN A 285 -8.47 9.07 22.15
C ASN A 285 -8.01 8.00 21.16
N MET A 286 -6.74 7.57 21.19
CA MET A 286 -6.28 6.44 20.35
C MET A 286 -7.10 5.19 20.59
N ALA A 287 -7.38 4.87 21.85
CA ALA A 287 -8.21 3.72 22.21
C ALA A 287 -9.65 3.85 21.69
N ARG A 288 -10.25 5.04 21.83
CA ARG A 288 -11.59 5.33 21.26
C ARG A 288 -11.61 5.22 19.75
N ARG A 289 -10.57 5.71 19.07
CA ARG A 289 -10.43 5.67 17.61
C ARG A 289 -10.37 4.22 17.11
N GLY A 290 -9.52 3.39 17.71
CA GLY A 290 -9.37 1.97 17.35
C GLY A 290 -10.67 1.19 17.54
N ARG A 291 -11.39 1.38 18.66
CA ARG A 291 -12.71 0.77 18.88
C ARG A 291 -13.77 1.15 17.84
N ASN A 292 -13.55 2.24 17.10
CA ASN A 292 -14.39 2.68 15.99
C ASN A 292 -13.83 2.26 14.61
N ALA A 293 -12.99 1.23 14.56
CA ALA A 293 -12.36 0.69 13.36
C ALA A 293 -11.47 1.72 12.62
N MET A 294 -10.76 2.58 13.36
CA MET A 294 -9.80 3.52 12.78
C MET A 294 -8.37 3.08 13.07
N HIS A 295 -7.73 2.47 12.06
CA HIS A 295 -6.35 2.00 12.13
C HIS A 295 -5.32 3.15 12.15
N PHE A 296 -5.54 4.18 11.31
CA PHE A 296 -4.66 5.34 11.17
C PHE A 296 -4.72 6.26 12.40
N SER A 297 -3.55 6.49 13.01
CA SER A 297 -3.41 7.22 14.26
C SER A 297 -2.22 8.18 14.20
N ARG A 298 -2.48 9.50 14.23
CA ARG A 298 -1.42 10.52 14.25
C ARG A 298 -1.05 10.87 15.67
N LEU A 299 0.19 11.30 15.89
CA LEU A 299 0.57 11.92 17.17
C LEU A 299 -0.33 13.12 17.49
N GLU A 300 -0.74 13.88 16.46
CA GLU A 300 -1.61 15.03 16.66
C GLU A 300 -3.03 14.71 17.12
N ASP A 301 -3.45 13.45 17.00
CA ASP A 301 -4.77 13.01 17.44
C ASP A 301 -4.81 12.69 18.94
N MET A 302 -3.70 12.70 19.68
CA MET A 302 -3.68 12.34 21.11
C MET A 302 -4.52 13.32 21.96
N SER A 303 -5.17 12.81 23.01
CA SER A 303 -5.96 13.63 23.94
C SER A 303 -5.12 14.45 24.93
N GLY A 304 -3.97 13.93 25.36
CA GLY A 304 -3.10 14.58 26.34
C GLY A 304 -2.09 15.54 25.70
N THR A 305 -2.20 16.84 25.99
CA THR A 305 -1.31 17.87 25.41
C THR A 305 0.16 17.71 25.80
N GLU A 306 0.44 17.16 26.99
CA GLU A 306 1.80 16.91 27.47
C GLU A 306 2.48 15.75 26.75
N ASN A 307 1.87 14.56 26.74
CA ASN A 307 2.40 13.39 26.03
C ASN A 307 2.51 13.65 24.53
N GLN A 308 1.48 14.25 23.93
CA GLN A 308 1.50 14.67 22.53
C GLN A 308 2.72 15.56 22.23
N ARG A 309 2.96 16.60 23.04
CA ARG A 309 4.08 17.52 22.87
C ARG A 309 5.40 16.79 23.03
N ARG A 310 5.54 15.94 24.06
CA ARG A 310 6.77 15.18 24.32
C ARG A 310 7.09 14.23 23.15
N LEU A 311 6.13 13.42 22.70
CA LEU A 311 6.33 12.51 21.57
C LEU A 311 6.60 13.26 20.27
N SER A 312 5.95 14.41 20.04
CA SER A 312 6.22 15.25 18.88
C SER A 312 7.65 15.81 18.90
N GLN A 313 8.17 16.22 20.06
CA GLN A 313 9.57 16.67 20.18
C GLN A 313 10.57 15.52 20.02
N ALA A 314 10.27 14.37 20.62
CA ALA A 314 11.09 13.16 20.47
C ALA A 314 11.15 12.71 19.00
N TRP A 315 10.03 12.76 18.27
CA TRP A 315 9.99 12.54 16.83
C TRP A 315 10.95 13.46 16.07
N LEU A 316 10.96 14.77 16.35
CA LEU A 316 11.86 15.71 15.67
C LEU A 316 13.34 15.41 15.92
N GLY A 317 13.70 14.89 17.09
CA GLY A 317 15.09 14.49 17.39
C GLY A 317 15.49 13.13 16.79
N ALA A 318 14.55 12.19 16.73
CA ALA A 318 14.85 10.79 16.40
C ALA A 318 14.53 10.41 14.94
N ALA A 319 13.64 11.13 14.27
CA ALA A 319 13.24 10.81 12.91
C ALA A 319 14.41 10.95 11.92
N ARG A 320 14.46 10.05 10.95
CA ARG A 320 15.41 10.06 9.84
C ARG A 320 14.72 9.78 8.52
N ARG A 321 15.16 10.46 7.47
CA ARG A 321 14.80 10.13 6.09
C ARG A 321 15.63 8.96 5.60
N VAL A 322 14.97 7.95 5.05
CA VAL A 322 15.62 6.72 4.61
C VAL A 322 16.23 6.87 3.21
N SER A 323 17.51 6.58 3.08
CA SER A 323 18.21 6.46 1.79
C SER A 323 18.08 5.03 1.27
N ALA A 324 17.27 4.82 0.23
CA ALA A 324 17.04 3.50 -0.36
C ALA A 324 17.66 3.47 -1.78
N PRO A 325 18.61 2.56 -2.07
CA PRO A 325 19.19 2.45 -3.41
C PRO A 325 18.16 1.88 -4.41
N PRO A 326 18.37 2.08 -5.73
CA PRO A 326 17.52 1.47 -6.75
C PRO A 326 17.44 -0.06 -6.58
N GLY A 327 16.25 -0.61 -6.79
CA GLY A 327 15.98 -2.04 -6.65
C GLY A 327 15.93 -2.55 -5.21
N SER A 328 15.93 -1.68 -4.20
CA SER A 328 15.71 -2.07 -2.80
C SER A 328 14.23 -2.05 -2.43
N LEU A 329 13.88 -2.88 -1.44
CA LEU A 329 12.58 -2.90 -0.80
C LEU A 329 12.72 -2.32 0.62
N LEU A 330 12.17 -1.13 0.84
CA LEU A 330 12.02 -0.60 2.19
C LEU A 330 10.81 -1.24 2.84
N LEU A 331 10.98 -1.81 4.04
CA LEU A 331 9.93 -2.39 4.87
C LEU A 331 9.84 -1.67 6.21
N TRP A 332 8.64 -1.56 6.75
CA TRP A 332 8.43 -1.14 8.13
C TRP A 332 7.19 -1.77 8.75
N ASN A 333 7.25 -2.00 10.05
CA ASN A 333 6.12 -2.43 10.85
C ASN A 333 5.07 -1.30 10.89
N SER A 334 3.79 -1.63 10.73
CA SER A 334 2.70 -0.63 10.71
C SER A 334 2.49 0.09 12.05
N ARG A 335 3.13 -0.40 13.12
CA ARG A 335 3.23 0.25 14.44
C ARG A 335 4.37 1.26 14.54
N LEU A 336 5.28 1.31 13.57
CA LEU A 336 6.40 2.26 13.53
C LEU A 336 5.89 3.66 13.18
N VAL A 337 6.30 4.67 13.94
CA VAL A 337 5.97 6.07 13.63
C VAL A 337 6.72 6.48 12.37
N HIS A 338 5.97 6.96 11.37
CA HIS A 338 6.52 7.34 10.07
C HIS A 338 5.72 8.45 9.39
N GLN A 339 6.25 8.96 8.28
CA GLN A 339 5.53 9.77 7.30
C GLN A 339 6.23 9.78 5.94
N GLY A 340 5.55 10.27 4.90
CA GLY A 340 6.18 10.54 3.61
C GLY A 340 7.00 11.83 3.60
N TRP A 341 8.12 11.83 2.88
CA TRP A 341 8.86 13.02 2.48
C TRP A 341 8.66 13.31 0.99
N ARG A 342 8.39 14.56 0.62
CA ARG A 342 8.13 14.99 -0.75
C ARG A 342 9.26 15.86 -1.25
N GLY A 343 9.52 15.77 -2.54
CA GLY A 343 10.53 16.57 -3.22
C GLY A 343 11.37 15.70 -4.15
N GLY A 344 11.78 16.22 -5.29
CA GLY A 344 12.65 15.49 -6.20
C GLY A 344 11.91 14.39 -7.00
N PRO A 345 12.65 13.71 -7.88
CA PRO A 345 12.11 12.66 -8.73
C PRO A 345 11.91 11.37 -7.92
N ARG A 346 10.89 10.59 -8.27
CA ARG A 346 10.60 9.30 -7.63
C ARG A 346 9.90 8.37 -8.60
N LEU A 347 10.27 7.10 -8.55
CA LEU A 347 9.47 6.00 -9.09
C LEU A 347 9.57 4.82 -8.12
N ALA A 348 8.46 4.50 -7.47
CA ALA A 348 8.41 3.42 -6.49
C ALA A 348 7.01 2.79 -6.44
N GLN A 349 6.94 1.51 -6.09
CA GLN A 349 5.67 0.79 -5.95
C GLN A 349 5.49 0.37 -4.48
N PRO A 350 4.49 0.94 -3.77
CA PRO A 350 4.08 0.39 -2.50
C PRO A 350 3.60 -1.05 -2.66
N VAL A 351 4.10 -1.92 -1.80
CA VAL A 351 3.79 -3.35 -1.82
C VAL A 351 3.53 -3.77 -0.39
N CYS A 352 2.56 -4.65 -0.20
CA CYS A 352 2.34 -5.34 1.06
C CYS A 352 1.76 -6.70 0.71
N TRP A 353 2.23 -7.71 1.41
CA TRP A 353 1.67 -9.04 1.35
C TRP A 353 1.33 -9.46 2.77
N GLU A 354 0.20 -10.14 2.93
CA GLU A 354 -0.26 -10.64 4.23
C GLU A 354 -0.74 -12.08 4.09
N PRO A 355 -0.72 -12.89 5.17
CA PRO A 355 -1.30 -14.23 5.17
C PRO A 355 -2.73 -14.25 4.62
N ALA A 356 -3.01 -15.18 3.71
CA ALA A 356 -4.29 -15.28 3.03
C ALA A 356 -5.46 -15.52 4.01
N GLY A 357 -5.23 -16.21 5.12
CA GLY A 357 -6.23 -16.46 6.17
C GLY A 357 -6.69 -15.22 6.94
N ARG A 358 -6.01 -14.08 6.77
CA ARG A 358 -6.47 -12.78 7.32
C ARG A 358 -7.53 -12.10 6.45
N ARG A 359 -7.68 -12.55 5.21
CA ARG A 359 -8.56 -11.91 4.23
C ARG A 359 -9.88 -12.66 4.14
N ASP A 360 -10.93 -12.05 4.67
CA ASP A 360 -12.28 -12.55 4.51
C ASP A 360 -12.81 -12.40 3.07
N GLU A 361 -13.89 -13.10 2.75
CA GLU A 361 -14.47 -13.06 1.41
C GLU A 361 -14.97 -11.65 1.04
N ARG A 362 -15.39 -10.86 2.02
CA ARG A 362 -15.84 -9.48 1.77
C ARG A 362 -14.69 -8.59 1.32
N ALA A 363 -13.51 -8.74 1.92
CA ALA A 363 -12.29 -8.06 1.52
C ALA A 363 -11.84 -8.50 0.14
N ARG A 364 -11.89 -9.81 -0.17
CA ARG A 364 -11.64 -10.32 -1.52
C ARG A 364 -12.57 -9.68 -2.55
N GLU A 365 -13.88 -9.65 -2.30
CA GLU A 365 -14.85 -9.04 -3.22
C GLU A 365 -14.63 -7.53 -3.41
N ARG A 366 -14.25 -6.79 -2.35
CA ARG A 366 -13.84 -5.38 -2.47
C ARG A 366 -12.60 -5.23 -3.33
N LYS A 367 -11.59 -6.09 -3.15
CA LYS A 367 -10.36 -6.09 -3.96
C LYS A 367 -10.65 -6.42 -5.41
N MET A 368 -11.53 -7.38 -5.70
CA MET A 368 -11.98 -7.67 -7.07
C MET A 368 -12.63 -6.44 -7.73
N LYS A 369 -13.53 -5.73 -7.03
CA LYS A 369 -14.13 -4.48 -7.53
C LYS A 369 -13.04 -3.45 -7.87
N MET A 370 -12.11 -3.21 -6.95
CA MET A 370 -11.02 -2.23 -7.15
C MET A 370 -10.08 -2.63 -8.29
N ALA A 371 -9.68 -3.90 -8.33
CA ALA A 371 -8.84 -4.46 -9.39
C ALA A 371 -9.49 -4.28 -10.75
N ALA A 372 -10.77 -4.61 -10.90
CA ALA A 372 -11.49 -4.50 -12.17
C ALA A 372 -11.66 -3.04 -12.61
N MET A 373 -11.98 -2.12 -11.70
CA MET A 373 -12.19 -0.70 -12.01
C MET A 373 -10.91 0.13 -12.13
N GLY A 374 -9.73 -0.45 -11.86
CA GLY A 374 -8.49 0.31 -11.89
C GLY A 374 -8.29 1.24 -10.67
N LEU A 375 -8.92 0.91 -9.54
CA LEU A 375 -8.90 1.69 -8.31
C LEU A 375 -7.91 1.12 -7.29
N PRO A 376 -7.37 1.97 -6.38
CA PRO A 376 -6.44 1.52 -5.35
C PRO A 376 -7.13 1.08 -4.06
N SER A 377 -6.52 0.13 -3.37
CA SER A 377 -6.77 -0.12 -1.94
C SER A 377 -5.81 0.70 -1.07
N THR A 378 -6.00 0.66 0.24
CA THR A 378 -4.94 1.00 1.20
C THR A 378 -3.79 -0.03 1.14
N HIS A 379 -2.73 0.21 1.90
CA HIS A 379 -1.56 -0.67 1.95
C HIS A 379 -1.86 -2.07 2.51
N TRP A 380 -2.99 -2.32 3.16
CA TRP A 380 -3.31 -3.61 3.77
C TRP A 380 -3.59 -4.68 2.70
N GLY A 381 -2.86 -5.80 2.75
CA GLY A 381 -3.04 -6.91 1.83
C GLY A 381 -4.35 -7.66 2.07
N SER A 382 -4.80 -7.72 3.32
CA SER A 382 -5.93 -8.54 3.76
C SER A 382 -7.27 -7.80 3.83
N LEU A 383 -7.28 -6.48 4.02
CA LEU A 383 -8.51 -5.76 4.38
C LEU A 383 -9.34 -5.27 3.19
N GLY A 384 -8.71 -5.03 2.03
CA GLY A 384 -9.41 -4.55 0.85
C GLY A 384 -10.15 -3.22 1.06
N ILE A 385 -9.59 -2.32 1.88
CA ILE A 385 -10.18 -1.01 2.18
C ILE A 385 -9.88 -0.06 1.01
N PRO A 386 -10.88 0.61 0.41
CA PRO A 386 -10.64 1.61 -0.63
C PRO A 386 -9.85 2.81 -0.10
N HIS A 387 -8.95 3.35 -0.92
CA HIS A 387 -8.21 4.54 -0.52
C HIS A 387 -9.12 5.79 -0.52
N THR A 388 -9.19 6.52 0.60
CA THR A 388 -10.03 7.72 0.77
C THR A 388 -9.66 8.91 -0.13
N LEU A 389 -8.55 8.85 -0.87
CA LEU A 389 -8.10 9.91 -1.77
C LEU A 389 -8.73 9.84 -3.15
N VAL A 390 -9.43 8.74 -3.45
CA VAL A 390 -10.00 8.47 -4.76
C VAL A 390 -11.50 8.26 -4.61
N LYS A 391 -12.28 9.06 -5.34
CA LYS A 391 -13.69 8.76 -5.54
C LYS A 391 -13.80 7.60 -6.52
N ALA A 392 -14.72 6.69 -6.27
CA ALA A 392 -15.04 5.60 -7.20
C ALA A 392 -15.80 6.14 -8.42
N GLU A 393 -15.11 6.94 -9.23
CA GLU A 393 -15.65 7.59 -10.43
C GLU A 393 -14.60 7.49 -11.55
N LEU A 394 -15.03 7.12 -12.76
CA LEU A 394 -14.17 7.05 -13.93
C LEU A 394 -13.76 8.48 -14.35
N PRO A 395 -12.46 8.86 -14.31
CA PRO A 395 -12.04 10.21 -14.63
C PRO A 395 -12.47 10.68 -16.03
N ALA A 396 -12.63 11.99 -16.18
CA ALA A 396 -12.76 12.60 -17.50
C ALA A 396 -11.43 12.55 -18.27
N ALA A 397 -11.50 12.57 -19.60
CA ALA A 397 -10.33 12.83 -20.42
C ALA A 397 -9.84 14.26 -20.16
N THR A 398 -8.53 14.49 -20.26
CA THR A 398 -7.95 15.84 -20.13
C THR A 398 -7.59 16.39 -21.49
N ALA A 399 -7.87 17.68 -21.70
CA ALA A 399 -7.44 18.39 -22.89
C ALA A 399 -5.93 18.72 -22.84
N ALA A 400 -5.36 18.95 -24.01
CA ALA A 400 -4.01 19.48 -24.14
C ALA A 400 -3.97 20.94 -23.66
N VAL A 401 -2.90 21.32 -22.95
CA VAL A 401 -2.60 22.72 -22.63
C VAL A 401 -1.15 22.99 -22.96
N ALA A 402 -0.89 23.95 -23.83
CA ALA A 402 0.46 24.39 -24.19
C ALA A 402 0.54 25.91 -24.05
N ASN A 403 1.35 26.38 -23.10
CA ASN A 403 1.68 27.79 -22.98
C ASN A 403 3.16 27.95 -22.61
N ARG A 404 3.63 29.20 -22.52
CA ARG A 404 5.04 29.51 -22.23
C ARG A 404 5.56 28.97 -20.89
N HIS A 405 4.68 28.54 -19.98
CA HIS A 405 5.04 28.15 -18.62
C HIS A 405 4.77 26.69 -18.31
N ALA A 406 3.96 26.00 -19.11
CA ALA A 406 3.52 24.64 -18.84
C ALA A 406 3.11 23.90 -20.11
N VAL A 407 3.39 22.60 -20.11
CA VAL A 407 2.88 21.62 -21.08
C VAL A 407 2.06 20.59 -20.31
N GLN A 408 0.79 20.44 -20.67
CA GLN A 408 -0.10 19.39 -20.19
C GLN A 408 -0.49 18.50 -21.37
N LEU A 409 -0.14 17.22 -21.28
CA LEU A 409 -0.49 16.23 -22.28
C LEU A 409 -2.01 15.91 -22.17
N PRO A 410 -2.72 15.78 -23.31
CA PRO A 410 -4.07 15.25 -23.28
C PRO A 410 -4.03 13.76 -22.90
N MET A 411 -4.96 13.34 -22.06
CA MET A 411 -5.03 11.95 -21.58
C MET A 411 -6.43 11.38 -21.69
N LYS A 412 -6.48 10.09 -22.03
CA LYS A 412 -7.67 9.25 -21.99
C LYS A 412 -8.17 9.09 -20.57
N ARG A 413 -9.43 8.70 -20.42
CA ARG A 413 -10.13 8.53 -19.13
C ARG A 413 -9.42 7.54 -18.20
N THR A 414 -8.94 6.44 -18.76
CA THR A 414 -8.27 5.35 -18.04
C THR A 414 -7.44 4.53 -19.03
N LEU A 415 -6.39 3.87 -18.53
CA LEU A 415 -5.80 2.72 -19.20
C LEU A 415 -6.67 1.49 -18.95
N ARG A 416 -6.45 0.42 -19.71
CA ARG A 416 -7.03 -0.89 -19.45
C ARG A 416 -6.24 -1.59 -18.33
N PRO A 417 -6.84 -1.80 -17.13
CA PRO A 417 -6.16 -2.50 -16.05
C PRO A 417 -5.65 -3.87 -16.52
N VAL A 418 -4.41 -4.22 -16.15
CA VAL A 418 -3.84 -5.54 -16.49
C VAL A 418 -4.51 -6.68 -15.72
N THR A 419 -5.29 -6.31 -14.71
CA THR A 419 -6.14 -7.21 -13.93
C THR A 419 -7.29 -7.78 -14.74
N LEU A 420 -7.70 -7.14 -15.85
CA LEU A 420 -8.81 -7.62 -16.68
C LEU A 420 -8.33 -8.65 -17.69
N SER A 421 -9.10 -9.72 -17.84
CA SER A 421 -8.95 -10.73 -18.89
C SER A 421 -9.11 -10.11 -20.28
N PRO A 422 -8.44 -10.65 -21.31
CA PRO A 422 -8.61 -10.20 -22.70
C PRO A 422 -10.09 -10.15 -23.11
N GLY A 423 -10.49 -9.09 -23.83
CA GLY A 423 -11.87 -8.90 -24.32
C GLY A 423 -12.80 -8.14 -23.36
N VAL A 424 -12.51 -8.11 -22.05
CA VAL A 424 -13.32 -7.33 -21.09
C VAL A 424 -13.10 -5.84 -21.31
N GLN A 425 -14.20 -5.10 -21.51
CA GLN A 425 -14.19 -3.66 -21.72
C GLN A 425 -14.28 -2.89 -20.41
N VAL A 426 -13.45 -1.86 -20.23
CA VAL A 426 -13.37 -1.10 -18.97
C VAL A 426 -14.68 -0.35 -18.70
N GLU A 427 -15.30 0.19 -19.74
CA GLU A 427 -16.56 0.92 -19.65
C GLU A 427 -17.71 0.06 -19.13
N GLU A 428 -17.79 -1.20 -19.59
CA GLU A 428 -18.79 -2.17 -19.11
C GLU A 428 -18.60 -2.47 -17.62
N VAL A 429 -17.33 -2.62 -17.20
CA VAL A 429 -16.98 -2.83 -15.79
C VAL A 429 -17.45 -1.66 -14.93
N TRP A 430 -17.17 -0.44 -15.36
CA TRP A 430 -17.61 0.77 -14.66
C TRP A 430 -19.14 0.88 -14.62
N GLU A 431 -19.82 0.60 -15.73
CA GLU A 431 -21.29 0.63 -15.79
C GLU A 431 -21.91 -0.32 -14.76
N LYS A 432 -21.42 -1.56 -14.69
CA LYS A 432 -21.92 -2.60 -13.77
C LYS A 432 -21.60 -2.31 -12.31
N LEU A 433 -20.38 -1.82 -12.00
CA LEU A 433 -19.89 -1.80 -10.62
C LEU A 433 -20.03 -0.45 -9.91
N GLN A 434 -20.02 0.68 -10.62
CA GLN A 434 -19.96 2.01 -9.99
C GLN A 434 -21.14 2.33 -9.07
N ARG A 435 -22.28 1.67 -9.29
CA ARG A 435 -23.52 1.87 -8.52
C ARG A 435 -23.68 0.90 -7.35
N LEU A 436 -22.80 -0.09 -7.24
CA LEU A 436 -22.88 -1.07 -6.18
C LEU A 436 -22.38 -0.48 -4.86
N ASP A 437 -23.00 -0.91 -3.77
CA ASP A 437 -22.48 -0.62 -2.44
C ASP A 437 -21.16 -1.38 -2.24
N TRP A 438 -20.10 -0.63 -1.98
CA TRP A 438 -18.75 -1.14 -1.82
C TRP A 438 -18.60 -2.02 -0.59
N MET A 439 -19.40 -1.78 0.45
CA MET A 439 -19.30 -2.48 1.72
C MET A 439 -20.19 -3.72 1.80
N LYS A 440 -21.12 -3.89 0.84
CA LYS A 440 -21.98 -5.07 0.76
C LYS A 440 -21.36 -6.17 -0.10
N PRO A 441 -21.68 -7.45 0.21
CA PRO A 441 -21.35 -8.56 -0.65
C PRO A 441 -21.86 -8.34 -2.08
N LEU A 442 -21.10 -8.86 -3.05
CA LEU A 442 -21.49 -8.84 -4.46
C LEU A 442 -22.71 -9.73 -4.70
N PRO A 443 -23.66 -9.31 -5.57
CA PRO A 443 -24.62 -10.23 -6.16
C PRO A 443 -23.90 -11.42 -6.81
N ARG A 444 -24.44 -12.63 -6.67
CA ARG A 444 -23.79 -13.89 -7.08
C ARG A 444 -23.38 -13.90 -8.56
N ASP A 445 -24.26 -13.42 -9.42
CA ASP A 445 -24.04 -13.28 -10.87
C ASP A 445 -22.93 -12.28 -11.18
N VAL A 446 -22.91 -11.13 -10.50
CA VAL A 446 -21.84 -10.11 -10.64
C VAL A 446 -20.51 -10.66 -10.15
N LYS A 447 -20.50 -11.41 -9.04
CA LYS A 447 -19.30 -12.05 -8.52
C LYS A 447 -18.72 -13.06 -9.52
N ALA A 448 -19.54 -13.98 -10.01
CA ALA A 448 -19.11 -14.99 -10.98
C ALA A 448 -18.60 -14.33 -12.28
N TRP A 449 -19.27 -13.29 -12.75
CA TRP A 449 -18.81 -12.49 -13.90
C TRP A 449 -17.46 -11.82 -13.63
N LEU A 450 -17.26 -11.22 -12.44
CA LEU A 450 -15.99 -10.62 -12.05
C LEU A 450 -14.86 -11.64 -11.97
N GLU A 451 -15.11 -12.82 -11.41
CA GLU A 451 -14.12 -13.90 -11.33
C GLU A 451 -13.70 -14.39 -12.72
N ALA A 452 -14.62 -14.45 -13.68
CA ALA A 452 -14.31 -14.77 -15.07
C ALA A 452 -13.62 -13.62 -15.82
N SER A 453 -13.85 -12.38 -15.39
CA SER A 453 -13.35 -11.17 -16.04
C SER A 453 -11.97 -10.75 -15.58
N LEU A 454 -11.45 -11.34 -14.49
CA LEU A 454 -10.14 -11.01 -13.94
C LEU A 454 -9.09 -12.04 -14.34
N ASP A 455 -7.85 -11.58 -14.50
CA ASP A 455 -6.68 -12.42 -14.73
C ASP A 455 -6.54 -13.43 -13.57
N PRO A 456 -6.48 -14.75 -13.83
CA PRO A 456 -6.46 -15.76 -12.78
C PRO A 456 -5.26 -15.67 -11.83
N LYS A 457 -4.09 -15.28 -12.34
CA LYS A 457 -2.87 -15.12 -11.52
C LYS A 457 -3.06 -13.98 -10.54
N ILE A 458 -3.57 -12.85 -10.98
CA ILE A 458 -3.91 -11.72 -10.11
C ILE A 458 -5.03 -12.09 -9.14
N LEU A 459 -6.10 -12.71 -9.61
CA LEU A 459 -7.25 -13.09 -8.77
C LEU A 459 -6.86 -14.01 -7.61
N SER A 460 -5.85 -14.87 -7.80
CA SER A 460 -5.33 -15.76 -6.75
C SER A 460 -4.62 -15.03 -5.59
N VAL A 461 -4.21 -13.77 -5.80
CA VAL A 461 -3.45 -12.97 -4.83
C VAL A 461 -4.14 -11.67 -4.43
N LEU A 462 -5.19 -11.23 -5.13
CA LEU A 462 -6.24 -10.46 -4.48
C LEU A 462 -6.74 -11.28 -3.31
#